data_AF-A0A419YAC5-F1
#
_entry.id   AF-A0A419YAC5-F1
#
_cell.length_a   1.000
_cell.length_b   1.000
_cell.length_c   1.000
_cell.angle_alpha   90.00
_cell.angle_beta   90.00
_cell.angle_gamma   90.00
#
_symmetry.space_group_name_H-M   'P 1'
#
loop_
_entity.id
_entity.type
_entity.pdbx_description
1 polymer ?
#
loop_
_entity_poly.entity_id
_entity_poly.type
_entity_poly.pdbx_seq_one_letter_code
_entity_poly.pdbx_strand_id
1 'polypeptide(L)'
;MTLVFVCQACGCHYLVPATLDYPDGGRASAVWCSVCQHAAADRGIAEPAELAAVAVLLAVRALKAALAGRDARTVQDGRQARADRRPTRPAVSARGRTHPAGARTRLA
;
A
#
# COMPACT_ATOMS: atom_id res chain seq x y z
N MET A 1 0.73 7.55 2.97
CA MET A 1 -0.04 6.54 3.73
C MET A 1 -1.49 6.91 3.56
N THR A 2 -2.30 5.98 3.07
CA THR A 2 -3.71 6.23 2.80
C THR A 2 -4.51 5.85 4.04
N LEU A 3 -5.21 6.81 4.64
CA LEU A 3 -6.09 6.56 5.78
C LEU A 3 -7.45 6.09 5.26
N VAL A 4 -7.88 4.92 5.73
CA VAL A 4 -9.20 4.35 5.43
C VAL A 4 -10.13 4.66 6.59
N PHE A 5 -11.27 5.26 6.30
CA PHE A 5 -12.33 5.62 7.24
C PHE A 5 -13.50 4.66 7.09
N VAL A 6 -14.31 4.54 8.13
CA VAL A 6 -15.53 3.72 8.15
C VAL A 6 -16.72 4.63 8.37
N CYS A 7 -17.72 4.53 7.49
CA CYS A 7 -18.89 5.37 7.58
C CYS A 7 -19.78 4.90 8.73
N GLN A 8 -20.18 5.79 9.64
CA GLN A 8 -21.05 5.41 10.75
C GLN A 8 -22.49 5.08 10.33
N ALA A 9 -22.92 5.53 9.15
CA ALA A 9 -24.29 5.28 8.67
C ALA A 9 -24.41 3.95 7.92
N CYS A 10 -23.48 3.62 7.02
CA CYS A 10 -23.56 2.43 6.18
C CYS A 10 -22.46 1.39 6.42
N GLY A 11 -21.45 1.69 7.24
CA GLY A 11 -20.32 0.78 7.52
C GLY A 11 -19.33 0.63 6.37
N CYS A 12 -19.54 1.29 5.23
CA CYS A 12 -18.61 1.22 4.11
C CYS A 12 -17.27 1.85 4.46
N HIS A 13 -16.20 1.23 3.96
CA HIS A 13 -14.86 1.79 4.05
C HIS A 13 -14.65 2.77 2.91
N TYR A 14 -14.12 3.96 3.21
CA TYR A 14 -13.88 4.99 2.21
C TYR A 14 -12.61 5.77 2.55
N LEU A 15 -12.10 6.49 1.56
CA LEU A 15 -10.99 7.40 1.74
C LEU A 15 -11.55 8.80 1.95
N VAL A 16 -10.95 9.56 2.86
CA VAL A 16 -11.19 11.02 2.97
C VAL A 16 -9.97 11.69 2.36
N PRO A 17 -9.96 12.01 1.05
CA PRO A 17 -8.83 12.68 0.49
C PRO A 17 -9.02 14.18 0.72
N ALA A 18 -7.98 14.86 1.21
CA ALA A 18 -8.00 16.31 1.39
C ALA A 18 -8.18 17.09 0.07
N THR A 19 -7.96 16.44 -1.07
CA THR A 19 -7.90 17.06 -2.41
C THR A 19 -8.69 16.35 -3.49
N LEU A 20 -9.47 15.30 -3.17
CA LEU A 20 -10.27 14.61 -4.20
C LEU A 20 -11.66 15.22 -4.19
N ASP A 21 -11.95 16.01 -5.22
CA ASP A 21 -13.32 16.35 -5.56
C ASP A 21 -13.98 15.09 -6.11
N TYR A 22 -15.00 14.60 -5.41
CA TYR A 22 -15.83 13.52 -5.92
C TYR A 22 -16.65 14.03 -7.11
N PRO A 23 -17.01 13.19 -8.10
CA PRO A 23 -17.82 13.60 -9.24
C PRO A 23 -19.20 14.15 -8.86
N ASP A 24 -19.68 13.77 -7.67
CA ASP A 24 -20.87 14.27 -6.96
C ASP A 24 -20.65 15.63 -6.28
N GLY A 25 -19.45 16.22 -6.37
CA GLY A 25 -19.10 17.56 -5.86
C GLY A 25 -18.94 17.65 -4.33
N GLY A 26 -19.46 16.69 -3.57
CA GLY A 26 -19.33 16.66 -2.12
C GLY A 26 -18.03 16.00 -1.64
N ARG A 27 -17.37 16.66 -0.69
CA ARG A 27 -16.24 16.08 0.05
C ARG A 27 -16.77 15.12 1.11
N ALA A 28 -16.35 13.86 1.08
CA ALA A 28 -16.58 12.91 2.18
C ALA A 28 -15.98 13.45 3.49
N SER A 29 -16.65 13.21 4.61
CA SER A 29 -16.22 13.69 5.91
C SER A 29 -15.51 12.61 6.73
N ALA A 30 -15.02 12.97 7.92
CA ALA A 30 -14.34 12.00 8.80
C ALA A 30 -15.30 10.93 9.37
N VAL A 31 -16.62 11.15 9.29
CA VAL A 31 -17.65 10.29 9.89
C VAL A 31 -18.59 9.67 8.85
N TRP A 32 -18.83 10.36 7.72
CA TRP A 32 -19.73 9.90 6.66
C TRP A 32 -19.03 9.80 5.30
N CYS A 33 -19.37 8.75 4.54
CA CYS A 33 -19.03 8.70 3.12
C CYS A 33 -19.82 9.76 2.35
N SER A 34 -19.38 10.13 1.14
CA SER A 34 -20.02 11.18 0.34
C SER A 34 -21.53 10.92 0.16
N VAL A 35 -21.93 9.68 -0.12
CA VAL A 35 -23.35 9.31 -0.30
C VAL A 35 -24.19 9.59 0.96
N CYS A 36 -23.75 9.12 2.12
CA CYS A 36 -24.48 9.32 3.37
C CYS A 36 -24.43 10.79 3.83
N GLN A 37 -23.37 11.50 3.50
CA GLN A 37 -23.24 12.92 3.80
C GLN A 37 -24.17 13.78 2.95
N HIS A 38 -24.31 13.50 1.65
CA HIS A 38 -25.32 14.16 0.80
C HIS A 38 -26.73 13.85 1.30
N ALA A 39 -27.03 12.58 1.56
CA ALA A 39 -28.35 12.19 2.08
C ALA A 39 -28.68 12.83 3.44
N ALA A 40 -27.67 13.10 4.29
CA ALA A 40 -27.84 13.85 5.53
C ALA A 40 -28.04 15.36 5.27
N ALA A 41 -27.25 15.95 4.36
CA ALA A 41 -27.38 17.35 3.96
C ALA A 41 -28.74 17.66 3.34
N ASP A 42 -29.27 16.76 2.49
CA ASP A 42 -30.61 16.86 1.90
C ASP A 42 -31.72 16.88 2.95
N ARG A 43 -31.45 16.28 4.13
CA ARG A 43 -32.36 16.27 5.28
C ARG A 43 -32.09 17.42 6.26
N GLY A 44 -31.15 18.31 5.96
CA GLY A 44 -30.72 19.39 6.85
C GLY A 44 -29.95 18.92 8.08
N ILE A 45 -29.41 17.69 8.06
CA ILE A 45 -28.66 17.11 9.17
C ILE A 45 -27.18 17.46 8.96
N ALA A 46 -26.64 18.26 9.88
CA ALA A 46 -25.22 18.57 9.92
C ALA A 46 -24.42 17.47 10.63
N GLU A 47 -23.15 17.35 10.29
CA GLU A 47 -22.25 16.45 11.00
C GLU A 47 -21.99 16.95 12.43
N PRO A 48 -22.09 16.07 13.44
CA PRO A 48 -21.73 16.41 14.82
C PRO A 48 -20.23 16.69 14.93
N ALA A 49 -19.87 17.96 15.17
CA ALA A 49 -18.48 18.44 15.22
C ALA A 49 -17.59 17.67 16.20
N GLU A 50 -18.15 17.26 17.35
CA GLU A 50 -17.44 16.46 18.36
C GLU A 50 -16.99 15.10 17.82
N LEU A 51 -17.86 14.41 17.07
CA LEU A 51 -17.53 13.12 16.47
C LEU A 51 -16.50 13.27 15.35
N ALA A 52 -16.60 14.35 14.57
CA ALA A 52 -15.61 14.67 13.56
C ALA A 52 -14.21 14.89 14.16
N ALA A 53 -14.13 15.66 15.26
CA ALA A 53 -12.88 15.93 15.95
C ALA A 53 -12.25 14.65 16.54
N VAL A 54 -13.06 13.79 17.17
CA VAL A 54 -12.59 12.50 17.70
C VAL A 54 -12.08 11.59 16.59
N ALA A 55 -12.79 11.50 15.46
CA ALA A 55 -12.37 10.69 14.32
C ALA A 55 -11.01 11.15 13.77
N VAL A 56 -10.81 12.46 13.61
CA VAL A 56 -9.52 13.03 13.18
C VAL A 56 -8.41 12.71 14.19
N LEU A 57 -8.68 12.86 15.49
CA LEU A 57 -7.68 12.61 16.54
C LEU A 57 -7.26 11.14 16.59
N LEU A 58 -8.19 10.20 16.42
CA LEU A 58 -7.90 8.78 16.30
C LEU A 58 -7.08 8.46 15.05
N ALA A 59 -7.42 9.06 13.90
CA ALA A 59 -6.67 8.90 12.66
C ALA A 59 -5.22 9.40 12.79
N VAL A 60 -5.01 10.55 13.43
CA VAL A 60 -3.66 11.09 13.72
C VAL A 60 -2.88 10.16 14.65
N ARG A 61 -3.52 9.60 15.69
CA ARG A 61 -2.87 8.62 16.58
C ARG A 61 -2.47 7.35 15.83
N ALA A 62 -3.35 6.81 14.98
CA ALA A 62 -3.05 5.65 14.15
C ALA A 62 -1.89 5.92 13.18
N LEU A 63 -1.87 7.11 12.56
CA LEU A 63 -0.76 7.52 11.70
C LEU A 63 0.57 7.59 12.47
N LYS A 64 0.59 8.23 13.64
CA LYS A 64 1.78 8.30 14.49
C LYS A 64 2.27 6.92 14.89
N ALA A 65 1.38 6.02 15.30
CA ALA A 65 1.72 4.64 15.65
C ALA A 65 2.29 3.87 14.45
N ALA A 66 1.69 4.02 13.27
CA ALA A 66 2.15 3.36 12.06
C ALA A 66 3.52 3.89 11.58
N LEU A 67 3.81 5.18 11.79
CA LEU A 67 5.13 5.76 11.54
C LEU A 67 6.18 5.23 12.53
N ALA A 68 5.88 5.23 13.83
CA ALA A 68 6.78 4.68 14.85
C ALA A 68 7.07 3.18 14.62
N GLY A 69 6.07 2.40 14.19
CA GLY A 69 6.23 0.99 13.85
C GLY A 69 7.09 0.74 12.61
N ARG A 70 7.20 1.71 11.68
CA ARG A 70 8.12 1.60 10.54
C ARG A 70 9.57 1.71 10.97
N ASP A 71 9.89 2.62 11.87
CA ASP A 71 11.27 2.77 12.35
C ASP A 71 11.76 1.49 13.03
N ALA A 72 10.90 0.87 13.86
CA ALA A 72 11.17 -0.43 14.47
C ALA A 72 11.37 -1.55 13.43
N ARG A 73 10.53 -1.59 12.38
CA ARG A 73 10.61 -2.61 11.32
C ARG A 73 11.86 -2.44 10.45
N THR A 74 12.30 -1.22 10.21
CA THR A 74 13.51 -0.90 9.44
C THR A 74 14.78 -1.34 10.19
N VAL A 75 14.82 -1.20 11.51
CA VAL A 75 15.92 -1.72 12.36
C VAL A 75 15.92 -3.25 12.41
N GLN A 76 14.74 -3.88 12.37
CA GLN A 76 14.62 -5.34 12.38
C GLN A 76 14.99 -5.97 11.02
N ASP A 77 14.59 -5.35 9.92
CA ASP A 77 14.99 -5.74 8.55
C ASP A 77 16.49 -5.50 8.29
N GLY A 78 17.10 -4.50 8.94
CA GLY A 78 18.56 -4.30 8.93
C GLY A 78 19.35 -5.39 9.65
N ARG A 79 18.77 -6.05 10.66
CA ARG A 79 19.37 -7.22 11.34
C ARG A 79 19.11 -8.54 10.61
N GLN A 80 18.09 -8.58 9.75
CA GLN A 80 17.81 -9.68 8.82
C GLN A 80 18.36 -9.44 7.41
N ALA A 81 19.30 -8.50 7.24
CA ALA A 81 20.04 -8.28 6.02
C ALA A 81 20.89 -9.53 5.67
N ARG A 82 20.24 -10.47 4.97
CA ARG A 82 20.80 -11.51 4.10
C ARG A 82 21.89 -12.36 4.74
N ALA A 83 21.49 -13.52 5.26
CA ALA A 83 22.32 -14.70 5.04
C ALA A 83 22.50 -14.81 3.51
N ASP A 84 23.71 -14.51 3.04
CA ASP A 84 24.06 -14.44 1.63
C ASP A 84 23.88 -15.83 1.02
N ARG A 85 22.67 -16.15 0.57
CA ARG A 85 22.34 -17.35 -0.20
C ARG A 85 22.83 -17.15 -1.62
N ARG A 86 24.12 -16.94 -1.79
CA ARG A 86 24.76 -17.17 -3.07
C ARG A 86 24.72 -18.70 -3.25
N PRO A 87 24.04 -19.23 -4.28
CA PRO A 87 24.21 -20.62 -4.65
C PRO A 87 25.70 -20.78 -4.92
N THR A 88 26.38 -21.56 -4.10
CA THR A 88 27.80 -21.90 -4.30
C THR A 88 27.89 -22.51 -5.68
N ARG A 89 28.43 -21.73 -6.62
CA ARG A 89 28.68 -22.15 -8.00
C ARG A 89 29.36 -23.52 -7.95
N PRO A 90 28.83 -24.56 -8.61
CA PRO A 90 29.52 -25.84 -8.67
C PRO A 90 30.89 -25.61 -9.31
N ALA A 91 31.93 -26.23 -8.75
CA ALA A 91 33.28 -26.15 -9.30
C ALA A 91 33.23 -26.52 -10.78
N VAL A 92 33.72 -25.62 -11.64
CA VAL A 92 33.82 -25.86 -13.08
C VAL A 92 34.80 -27.02 -13.28
N SER A 93 34.27 -28.22 -13.55
CA SER A 93 35.09 -29.38 -13.86
C SER A 93 35.70 -29.18 -15.25
N ALA A 94 37.03 -29.01 -15.28
CA ALA A 94 37.81 -28.94 -16.49
C ALA A 94 37.91 -30.35 -17.13
N ARG A 95 36.90 -30.79 -17.88
CA ARG A 95 37.03 -31.93 -18.81
C ARG A 95 36.19 -31.71 -20.05
N GLY A 96 36.84 -31.75 -21.21
CA GLY A 96 36.16 -31.85 -22.50
C GLY A 96 36.69 -30.97 -23.63
N ARG A 97 38.00 -30.74 -23.73
CA ARG A 97 38.59 -30.35 -25.04
C ARG A 97 38.98 -31.63 -25.76
N THR A 98 38.26 -31.96 -26.83
CA THR A 98 38.75 -32.37 -28.16
C THR A 98 37.73 -33.27 -28.85
N HIS A 99 37.00 -32.73 -29.83
CA HIS A 99 36.91 -33.32 -31.17
C HIS A 99 36.21 -32.35 -32.13
N PRO A 100 36.86 -31.90 -33.21
CA PRO A 100 36.18 -31.34 -34.36
C PRO A 100 35.83 -32.48 -35.33
N ALA A 101 34.55 -32.70 -35.57
CA ALA A 101 34.09 -33.53 -36.69
C ALA A 101 32.86 -32.86 -37.31
N GLY A 102 33.09 -32.10 -38.38
CA GLY A 102 32.05 -31.32 -39.03
C GLY A 102 32.45 -30.86 -40.42
N ALA A 103 32.99 -31.76 -41.24
CA ALA A 103 33.09 -31.54 -42.68
C ALA A 103 31.71 -31.77 -43.32
N ARG A 104 31.06 -30.71 -43.81
CA ARG A 104 30.10 -30.75 -44.93
C ARG A 104 30.07 -29.40 -45.66
N THR A 105 30.74 -29.33 -46.80
CA THR A 105 30.47 -28.35 -47.85
C THR A 105 29.59 -28.99 -48.91
N ARG A 106 28.47 -28.32 -49.25
CA ARG A 106 27.88 -28.13 -50.59
C ARG A 106 26.42 -27.69 -50.47
N LEU A 107 26.11 -26.48 -50.97
CA LEU A 107 25.24 -26.23 -52.13
C LEU A 107 25.01 -24.71 -52.29
N ALA A 108 25.73 -24.10 -53.24
CA ALA A 108 25.31 -23.13 -54.25
C ALA A 108 26.57 -22.49 -54.87
#